data_AF-A0A0J1BY66-F1
#
_entry.id   AF-A0A0J1BY66-F1
#
_cell.length_a   1.000
_cell.length_b   1.000
_cell.length_c   1.000
_cell.angle_alpha   90.00
_cell.angle_beta   90.00
_cell.angle_gamma   90.00
#
_symmetry.space_group_name_H-M   'P 1'
#
loop_
_entity.id
_entity.type
_entity.pdbx_description
1 polymer ?
#
loop_
_entity_poly.entity_id
_entity_poly.type
_entity_poly.pdbx_seq_one_letter_code
_entity_poly.pdbx_strand_id
1 'polypeptide(L)'
;MTRRGARCAAALAVTGAVVLAPVPATAAPADGAPSAHLAGGAPGAHGPAAAADDRPDRAAEARRERNQQAVELVVSEKAPVQDRGGSRSVQVAPGQWAQYGLQESDQILSFLVEFGDQADPRFPDAPAGPVHNDIAAPDRAADNSTYWTEDFDREHYLDMFFAGEGESLKTLYEEMSSGRYTVDGDVSDWVTVPHSSASYGETESQADMTRFIQDTADAWYAAQLEAGKTAEEIDAYLSGFDRWDRYDHDGDGDFAEADGYIDHFQAIHAGEGEEAGADSSAIWSHRWAAGQAGRGTTGPEANPFGGVRIGDSELWIRDYTTEPENGGLGVFAHEYAHDLGLPDLYDTSGGENGTGFATLMSSGSWLGHGDGTIGTTPNHMGAWEKLQLGWLDYEVATAGERSTHRIGPSFHATKAPQAVIVTLPEDAEGNGRYYIAENRQYLGYDATLRTGPYNFGWAQSAPDTVEHFPYQDGLSITYWNTAQRNNNTRQHPGSGLALPVDAHPQALVWSDGALVRNRIQGFDATFGKEPTDPISLHREANGAVTTLEVPARAGVPVFDDTDPGAYYDPANPQGSVLVAGTGTRIEVVQSNSQGMMTVRVG
;
A
#
# COMPACT_ATOMS: atom_id res chain seq x y z
N MET A 1 -52.10 -76.91 29.31
CA MET A 1 -51.59 -77.97 28.42
C MET A 1 -50.09 -77.73 28.24
N THR A 2 -49.24 -78.36 29.05
CA THR A 2 -48.34 -79.48 28.64
C THR A 2 -47.47 -79.15 27.43
N ARG A 3 -46.14 -79.31 27.37
CA ARG A 3 -45.00 -79.61 28.29
C ARG A 3 -43.77 -79.72 27.35
N ARG A 4 -42.56 -79.42 27.85
CA ARG A 4 -41.20 -79.78 27.31
C ARG A 4 -40.72 -78.97 26.08
N GLY A 5 -39.45 -78.62 25.91
CA GLY A 5 -38.22 -78.81 26.68
C GLY A 5 -36.98 -78.47 25.83
N ALA A 6 -35.95 -77.93 26.50
CA ALA A 6 -34.49 -78.02 26.24
C ALA A 6 -33.82 -77.63 24.89
N ARG A 7 -32.94 -76.62 25.03
CA ARG A 7 -31.49 -76.59 24.68
C ARG A 7 -30.99 -76.27 23.25
N CYS A 8 -30.02 -75.33 23.27
CA CYS A 8 -28.74 -75.25 22.53
C CYS A 8 -28.64 -74.58 21.15
N ALA A 9 -27.81 -73.52 21.15
CA ALA A 9 -26.70 -73.17 20.25
C ALA A 9 -26.92 -73.02 18.74
N ALA A 10 -26.55 -71.85 18.21
CA ALA A 10 -25.51 -71.70 17.17
C ALA A 10 -25.27 -70.22 16.86
N ALA A 11 -24.00 -69.87 16.75
CA ALA A 11 -23.50 -68.60 16.26
C ALA A 11 -23.67 -68.48 14.74
N LEU A 12 -23.93 -67.26 14.24
CA LEU A 12 -23.61 -66.89 12.87
C LEU A 12 -23.03 -65.47 12.86
N ALA A 13 -21.74 -65.41 12.57
CA ALA A 13 -21.03 -64.21 12.18
C ALA A 13 -21.35 -63.91 10.70
N VAL A 14 -21.64 -62.64 10.40
CA VAL A 14 -21.66 -62.13 9.03
C VAL A 14 -20.57 -61.07 8.95
N THR A 15 -19.49 -61.43 8.28
CA THR A 15 -18.38 -60.59 7.85
C THR A 15 -18.79 -59.79 6.62
N GLY A 16 -18.88 -58.47 6.73
CA GLY A 16 -18.91 -57.55 5.59
C GLY A 16 -17.49 -57.07 5.29
N ALA A 17 -16.94 -57.46 4.14
CA ALA A 17 -15.64 -57.03 3.67
C ALA A 17 -15.73 -55.62 3.08
N VAL A 18 -14.97 -54.68 3.63
CA VAL A 18 -14.65 -53.39 3.00
C VAL A 18 -13.43 -53.60 2.11
N VAL A 19 -13.60 -53.40 0.81
CA VAL A 19 -12.49 -53.34 -0.15
C VAL A 19 -11.84 -51.97 -0.01
N LEU A 20 -10.69 -51.91 0.66
CA LEU A 20 -9.78 -50.77 0.63
C LEU A 20 -8.99 -50.82 -0.68
N ALA A 21 -9.22 -49.84 -1.56
CA ALA A 21 -8.32 -49.59 -2.68
C ALA A 21 -7.02 -48.94 -2.16
N PRO A 22 -5.83 -49.32 -2.66
CA PRO A 22 -4.59 -48.68 -2.26
C PRO A 22 -4.51 -47.30 -2.89
N VAL A 23 -4.58 -46.26 -2.06
CA VAL A 23 -4.12 -44.91 -2.41
C VAL A 23 -2.60 -44.99 -2.53
N PRO A 24 -1.99 -44.61 -3.67
CA PRO A 24 -0.54 -44.46 -3.71
C PRO A 24 -0.15 -43.32 -2.76
N ALA A 25 0.66 -43.65 -1.76
CA ALA A 25 1.29 -42.65 -0.91
C ALA A 25 2.20 -41.79 -1.78
N THR A 26 1.73 -40.62 -2.17
CA THR A 26 2.60 -39.52 -2.59
C THR A 26 3.38 -39.11 -1.34
N ALA A 27 4.69 -39.35 -1.36
CA ALA A 27 5.59 -38.87 -0.32
C ALA A 27 5.39 -37.35 -0.17
N ALA A 28 5.02 -36.92 1.04
CA ALA A 28 5.16 -35.53 1.42
C ALA A 28 6.62 -35.14 1.22
N PRO A 29 6.93 -34.01 0.55
CA PRO A 29 8.30 -33.51 0.57
C PRO A 29 8.66 -33.25 2.03
N ALA A 30 9.86 -33.68 2.40
CA ALA A 30 10.38 -33.53 3.74
C ALA A 30 10.46 -32.05 4.11
N ASP A 31 9.85 -31.69 5.25
CA ASP A 31 10.07 -30.42 5.93
C ASP A 31 11.57 -30.22 6.18
N GLY A 32 12.13 -29.14 5.64
CA GLY A 32 13.57 -28.90 5.73
C GLY A 32 14.04 -27.63 5.04
N ALA A 33 13.46 -26.47 5.38
CA ALA A 33 14.12 -25.15 5.32
C ALA A 33 13.30 -24.15 6.15
N PRO A 34 13.93 -23.27 6.96
CA PRO A 34 13.21 -22.17 7.58
C PRO A 34 12.77 -21.21 6.46
N SER A 35 11.49 -21.20 6.14
CA SER A 35 10.92 -20.16 5.27
C SER A 35 10.71 -18.94 6.15
N ALA A 36 11.57 -17.93 5.99
CA ALA A 36 11.37 -16.62 6.59
C ALA A 36 10.00 -16.07 6.14
N HIS A 37 9.18 -15.66 7.10
CA HIS A 37 7.90 -15.02 6.86
C HIS A 37 8.16 -13.59 6.38
N LEU A 38 7.99 -13.33 5.09
CA LEU A 38 8.11 -11.99 4.50
C LEU A 38 6.70 -11.55 4.09
N ALA A 39 6.11 -10.55 4.75
CA ALA A 39 5.05 -9.74 4.14
C ALA A 39 5.69 -8.76 3.14
N GLY A 40 4.93 -8.33 2.14
CA GLY A 40 5.49 -7.66 0.96
C GLY A 40 5.22 -6.16 0.84
N GLY A 41 5.65 -5.31 1.77
CA GLY A 41 5.79 -3.85 1.55
C GLY A 41 7.14 -3.44 0.91
N ALA A 42 8.20 -4.25 1.17
CA ALA A 42 9.63 -4.11 0.81
C ALA A 42 10.44 -3.18 1.76
N PRO A 43 11.77 -3.34 1.97
CA PRO A 43 12.78 -4.15 1.27
C PRO A 43 13.06 -5.52 1.95
N GLY A 44 14.12 -6.24 1.56
CA GLY A 44 14.63 -7.34 2.39
C GLY A 44 15.81 -8.15 1.85
N ALA A 45 16.79 -8.35 2.73
CA ALA A 45 17.61 -9.58 2.89
C ALA A 45 17.52 -10.18 4.31
N HIS A 46 17.23 -9.38 5.36
CA HIS A 46 17.11 -9.82 6.77
C HIS A 46 16.01 -9.12 7.61
N GLY A 47 15.02 -8.44 7.01
CA GLY A 47 13.97 -7.72 7.76
C GLY A 47 13.14 -8.62 8.71
N PRO A 48 12.67 -8.10 9.86
CA PRO A 48 11.86 -8.85 10.82
C PRO A 48 10.49 -9.27 10.25
N ALA A 49 9.71 -10.05 11.01
CA ALA A 49 8.35 -10.41 10.61
C ALA A 49 7.52 -9.13 10.52
N ALA A 50 7.02 -8.82 9.32
CA ALA A 50 6.46 -7.52 9.01
C ALA A 50 5.33 -7.07 9.95
N ALA A 51 5.37 -5.79 10.32
CA ALA A 51 4.24 -5.09 10.93
C ALA A 51 3.25 -4.61 9.83
N ALA A 52 2.14 -4.02 10.26
CA ALA A 52 1.15 -3.44 9.33
C ALA A 52 1.42 -1.93 9.18
N ASP A 53 1.56 -1.47 7.94
CA ASP A 53 1.80 -0.06 7.60
C ASP A 53 0.50 0.76 7.84
N ASP A 54 -0.67 0.30 7.37
CA ASP A 54 -1.97 0.84 7.83
C ASP A 54 -2.51 0.10 9.06
N ARG A 55 -2.30 0.67 10.24
CA ARG A 55 -2.69 0.03 11.51
C ARG A 55 -4.20 0.13 11.79
N PRO A 56 -4.79 -0.89 12.44
CA PRO A 56 -6.24 -0.96 12.63
C PRO A 56 -6.83 0.25 13.38
N ASP A 57 -7.85 0.85 12.77
CA ASP A 57 -8.74 1.83 13.38
C ASP A 57 -10.15 1.68 12.77
N ARG A 58 -11.16 1.50 13.63
CA ARG A 58 -12.54 1.24 13.17
C ARG A 58 -13.14 2.42 12.41
N ALA A 59 -12.75 3.65 12.71
CA ALA A 59 -13.28 4.81 12.02
C ALA A 59 -12.69 4.92 10.61
N ALA A 60 -11.38 4.75 10.47
CA ALA A 60 -10.70 4.66 9.18
C ALA A 60 -11.28 3.53 8.30
N GLU A 61 -11.47 2.34 8.86
CA GLU A 61 -12.10 1.20 8.16
C GLU A 61 -13.51 1.56 7.67
N ALA A 62 -14.35 2.14 8.53
CA ALA A 62 -15.72 2.53 8.17
C ALA A 62 -15.76 3.64 7.10
N ARG A 63 -14.81 4.59 7.14
CA ARG A 63 -14.64 5.62 6.12
C ARG A 63 -14.28 4.99 4.78
N ARG A 64 -13.31 4.07 4.74
CA ARG A 64 -12.90 3.36 3.52
C ARG A 64 -14.04 2.56 2.90
N GLU A 65 -14.78 1.81 3.70
CA GLU A 65 -15.96 1.07 3.22
C GLU A 65 -17.00 2.01 2.61
N ARG A 66 -17.22 3.18 3.22
CA ARG A 66 -18.17 4.17 2.72
C ARG A 66 -17.70 4.82 1.41
N ASN A 67 -16.41 5.15 1.31
CA ASN A 67 -15.82 5.70 0.09
C ASN A 67 -15.89 4.69 -1.06
N GLN A 68 -15.62 3.41 -0.79
CA GLN A 68 -15.77 2.35 -1.79
C GLN A 68 -17.22 2.24 -2.30
N GLN A 69 -18.21 2.29 -1.40
CA GLN A 69 -19.63 2.31 -1.78
C GLN A 69 -19.99 3.52 -2.65
N ALA A 70 -19.46 4.70 -2.31
CA ALA A 70 -19.65 5.90 -3.12
C ALA A 70 -19.07 5.75 -4.53
N VAL A 71 -17.86 5.19 -4.66
CA VAL A 71 -17.24 4.91 -5.96
C VAL A 71 -18.11 3.97 -6.79
N GLU A 72 -18.62 2.88 -6.20
CA GLU A 72 -19.51 1.94 -6.89
C GLU A 72 -20.80 2.64 -7.38
N LEU A 73 -21.39 3.52 -6.56
CA LEU A 73 -22.58 4.28 -6.94
C LEU A 73 -22.30 5.29 -8.06
N VAL A 74 -21.13 5.92 -8.06
CA VAL A 74 -20.73 6.89 -9.11
C VAL A 74 -20.46 6.16 -10.42
N VAL A 75 -19.64 5.11 -10.40
CA VAL A 75 -19.28 4.33 -11.61
C VAL A 75 -20.53 3.70 -12.25
N SER A 76 -21.51 3.29 -11.45
CA SER A 76 -22.77 2.73 -11.93
C SER A 76 -23.86 3.77 -12.23
N GLU A 77 -23.54 5.06 -12.17
CA GLU A 77 -24.47 6.19 -12.37
C GLU A 77 -25.71 6.16 -11.45
N LYS A 78 -25.63 5.47 -10.31
CA LYS A 78 -26.73 5.33 -9.33
C LYS A 78 -26.80 6.51 -8.36
N ALA A 79 -25.68 7.20 -8.09
CA ALA A 79 -25.65 8.42 -7.31
C ALA A 79 -24.68 9.45 -7.91
N PRO A 80 -25.07 10.74 -7.97
CA PRO A 80 -24.18 11.79 -8.42
C PRO A 80 -23.24 12.25 -7.29
N VAL A 81 -22.09 12.77 -7.69
CA VAL A 81 -21.24 13.60 -6.81
C VAL A 81 -21.90 14.97 -6.62
N GLN A 82 -21.88 15.47 -5.39
CA GLN A 82 -22.52 16.72 -4.98
C GLN A 82 -21.50 17.62 -4.30
N ASP A 83 -21.54 18.92 -4.58
CA ASP A 83 -20.81 19.91 -3.79
C ASP A 83 -21.55 20.13 -2.46
N ARG A 84 -20.82 19.99 -1.34
CA ARG A 84 -21.29 20.20 0.02
C ARG A 84 -20.28 21.07 0.73
N GLY A 85 -20.63 22.34 0.91
CA GLY A 85 -19.83 23.33 1.66
C GLY A 85 -18.41 23.64 1.16
N GLY A 86 -17.95 23.01 0.09
CA GLY A 86 -16.60 23.18 -0.47
C GLY A 86 -15.96 21.85 -0.81
N SER A 87 -16.42 20.79 -0.14
CA SER A 87 -16.07 19.41 -0.44
C SER A 87 -16.97 18.78 -1.50
N ARG A 88 -16.48 17.71 -2.12
CA ARG A 88 -17.24 16.87 -3.06
C ARG A 88 -17.62 15.57 -2.38
N SER A 89 -18.92 15.26 -2.36
CA SER A 89 -19.47 14.17 -1.56
C SER A 89 -20.55 13.38 -2.29
N VAL A 90 -20.67 12.09 -1.95
CA VAL A 90 -21.72 11.19 -2.47
C VAL A 90 -22.57 10.73 -1.30
N GLN A 91 -23.88 10.85 -1.44
CA GLN A 91 -24.82 10.32 -0.45
C GLN A 91 -25.00 8.81 -0.67
N VAL A 92 -24.38 8.00 0.18
CA VAL A 92 -24.47 6.53 0.09
C VAL A 92 -25.77 5.99 0.69
N ALA A 93 -26.33 6.70 1.66
CA ALA A 93 -27.63 6.44 2.25
C ALA A 93 -28.23 7.75 2.79
N PRO A 94 -29.55 7.83 3.10
CA PRO A 94 -30.14 9.05 3.64
C PRO A 94 -29.41 9.57 4.88
N GLY A 95 -28.79 10.75 4.74
CA GLY A 95 -27.99 11.38 5.81
C GLY A 95 -26.62 10.74 6.07
N GLN A 96 -26.10 9.93 5.16
CA GLN A 96 -24.74 9.38 5.24
C GLN A 96 -23.95 9.74 3.98
N TRP A 97 -22.82 10.41 4.17
CA TRP A 97 -22.01 10.96 3.09
C TRP A 97 -20.61 10.36 3.09
N ALA A 98 -20.04 10.23 1.90
CA ALA A 98 -18.65 9.88 1.68
C ALA A 98 -18.01 10.97 0.82
N GLN A 99 -16.81 11.41 1.18
CA GLN A 99 -16.02 12.31 0.36
C GLN A 99 -15.57 11.58 -0.91
N TYR A 100 -15.70 12.22 -2.06
CA TYR A 100 -15.28 11.66 -3.34
C TYR A 100 -14.92 12.73 -4.38
N GLY A 101 -13.72 12.63 -4.94
CA GLY A 101 -13.18 13.60 -5.88
C GLY A 101 -12.44 14.73 -5.19
N LEU A 102 -11.43 14.36 -4.38
CA LEU A 102 -10.56 15.29 -3.66
C LEU A 102 -9.98 16.32 -4.64
N GLN A 103 -10.24 17.61 -4.38
CA GLN A 103 -9.82 18.75 -5.18
C GLN A 103 -9.36 19.88 -4.27
N GLU A 104 -8.30 19.62 -3.53
CA GLU A 104 -7.92 20.40 -2.36
C GLU A 104 -6.41 20.71 -2.38
N SER A 105 -6.02 21.62 -1.50
CA SER A 105 -4.63 21.98 -1.25
C SER A 105 -4.40 21.78 0.24
N ASP A 106 -4.07 20.55 0.60
CA ASP A 106 -4.02 20.14 2.00
C ASP A 106 -2.75 20.67 2.67
N GLN A 107 -2.82 20.85 3.98
CA GLN A 107 -1.69 21.31 4.79
C GLN A 107 -1.16 20.16 5.63
N ILE A 108 0.12 19.83 5.45
CA ILE A 108 0.81 18.79 6.23
C ILE A 108 1.64 19.46 7.32
N LEU A 109 1.45 19.01 8.56
CA LEU A 109 2.26 19.41 9.70
C LEU A 109 3.22 18.27 10.08
N SER A 110 4.51 18.47 9.86
CA SER A 110 5.52 17.44 10.14
C SER A 110 6.43 17.89 11.29
N PHE A 111 6.58 17.05 12.31
CA PHE A 111 7.54 17.26 13.40
C PHE A 111 8.75 16.35 13.24
N LEU A 112 9.94 16.92 13.33
CA LEU A 112 11.21 16.18 13.35
C LEU A 112 11.57 15.83 14.80
N VAL A 113 11.81 14.55 15.07
CA VAL A 113 11.82 14.01 16.43
C VAL A 113 13.07 13.19 16.73
N GLU A 114 13.89 13.65 17.66
CA GLU A 114 15.00 12.88 18.22
C GLU A 114 14.61 12.17 19.51
N PHE A 115 15.32 11.10 19.84
CA PHE A 115 15.11 10.38 21.08
C PHE A 115 16.02 10.87 22.21
N GLY A 116 15.46 10.87 23.42
CA GLY A 116 16.17 11.25 24.63
C GLY A 116 16.91 10.09 25.29
N ASP A 117 17.27 10.31 26.55
CA ASP A 117 18.07 9.38 27.36
C ASP A 117 17.35 8.88 28.63
N GLN A 118 16.08 9.23 28.83
CA GLN A 118 15.35 8.76 30.00
C GLN A 118 15.04 7.27 29.91
N ALA A 119 15.62 6.49 30.82
CA ALA A 119 15.42 5.06 30.87
C ALA A 119 13.95 4.67 31.09
N ASP A 120 13.44 3.81 30.21
CA ASP A 120 12.18 3.10 30.43
C ASP A 120 12.43 1.88 31.32
N PRO A 121 11.74 1.72 32.47
CA PRO A 121 11.91 0.55 33.33
C PRO A 121 11.65 -0.80 32.65
N ARG A 122 10.93 -0.82 31.53
CA ARG A 122 10.71 -2.03 30.69
C ARG A 122 11.97 -2.41 29.92
N PHE A 123 12.81 -1.44 29.57
CA PHE A 123 14.02 -1.59 28.74
C PHE A 123 15.23 -0.90 29.40
N PRO A 124 15.63 -1.32 30.62
CA PRO A 124 16.62 -0.60 31.43
C PRO A 124 18.03 -0.58 30.84
N ASP A 125 18.32 -1.47 29.90
CA ASP A 125 19.61 -1.61 29.22
C ASP A 125 19.59 -1.04 27.79
N ALA A 126 18.49 -0.44 27.35
CA ALA A 126 18.39 0.17 26.03
C ALA A 126 19.34 1.38 25.90
N PRO A 127 20.02 1.56 24.76
CA PRO A 127 20.84 2.74 24.52
C PRO A 127 19.98 4.01 24.49
N ALA A 128 20.61 5.16 24.73
CA ALA A 128 20.02 6.46 24.44
C ALA A 128 20.00 6.72 22.93
N GLY A 129 19.13 7.62 22.49
CA GLY A 129 19.03 7.98 21.06
C GLY A 129 18.24 6.94 20.23
N PRO A 130 18.41 6.95 18.89
CA PRO A 130 19.33 7.82 18.12
C PRO A 130 18.96 9.30 18.11
N VAL A 131 19.93 10.14 17.74
CA VAL A 131 19.75 11.57 17.37
C VAL A 131 19.89 11.70 15.84
N HIS A 132 19.43 12.81 15.27
CA HIS A 132 19.51 12.99 13.81
C HIS A 132 20.97 13.07 13.33
N ASN A 133 21.19 12.69 12.08
CA ASN A 133 22.49 12.62 11.39
C ASN A 133 23.50 11.63 12.00
N ASP A 134 23.05 10.69 12.83
CA ASP A 134 23.88 9.59 13.34
C ASP A 134 23.88 8.34 12.43
N ILE A 135 23.08 8.32 11.37
CA ILE A 135 23.08 7.25 10.37
C ILE A 135 24.42 7.26 9.62
N ALA A 136 25.12 6.12 9.65
CA ALA A 136 26.44 6.01 9.04
C ALA A 136 26.35 6.11 7.51
N ALA A 137 27.24 6.90 6.90
CA ALA A 137 27.35 6.97 5.45
C ALA A 137 27.64 5.58 4.86
N PRO A 138 26.81 5.07 3.93
CA PRO A 138 26.97 3.72 3.40
C PRO A 138 28.20 3.61 2.48
N ASP A 139 28.91 2.48 2.53
CA ASP A 139 29.95 2.16 1.56
C ASP A 139 29.30 1.76 0.24
N ARG A 140 29.27 2.68 -0.74
CA ARG A 140 28.62 2.46 -2.04
C ARG A 140 29.19 1.30 -2.88
N ALA A 141 30.32 0.70 -2.47
CA ALA A 141 30.82 -0.53 -3.07
C ALA A 141 30.13 -1.81 -2.52
N ALA A 142 29.47 -1.73 -1.36
CA ALA A 142 28.81 -2.84 -0.67
C ALA A 142 27.31 -2.57 -0.40
N ASP A 143 26.89 -1.31 -0.41
CA ASP A 143 25.53 -0.85 -0.16
C ASP A 143 25.08 0.13 -1.25
N ASN A 144 24.19 -0.33 -2.12
CA ASN A 144 23.52 0.49 -3.12
C ASN A 144 22.02 0.61 -2.86
N SER A 145 21.52 0.21 -1.69
CA SER A 145 20.10 0.30 -1.35
C SER A 145 19.79 1.46 -0.40
N THR A 146 20.67 1.77 0.55
CA THR A 146 20.35 2.67 1.67
C THR A 146 20.33 4.13 1.25
N TYR A 147 19.17 4.77 1.36
CA TYR A 147 19.03 6.22 1.21
C TYR A 147 19.80 6.94 2.32
N TRP A 148 20.62 7.92 1.95
CA TRP A 148 21.46 8.65 2.88
C TRP A 148 21.86 10.01 2.29
N THR A 149 21.83 11.06 3.11
CA THR A 149 22.42 12.38 2.86
C THR A 149 23.31 12.80 4.03
N GLU A 150 24.18 13.79 3.83
CA GLU A 150 25.09 14.29 4.87
C GLU A 150 24.36 15.05 5.98
N ASP A 151 23.20 15.65 5.66
CA ASP A 151 22.41 16.43 6.61
C ASP A 151 20.90 16.26 6.30
N PHE A 152 20.18 15.60 7.22
CA PHE A 152 18.72 15.48 7.26
C PHE A 152 18.12 16.63 8.08
N ASP A 153 18.36 17.86 7.64
CA ASP A 153 17.86 19.06 8.29
C ASP A 153 16.40 19.37 7.88
N ARG A 154 15.86 20.46 8.42
CA ARG A 154 14.51 20.92 8.08
C ARG A 154 14.37 21.27 6.58
N GLU A 155 15.41 21.85 5.96
CA GLU A 155 15.36 22.25 4.55
C GLU A 155 15.24 21.02 3.64
N HIS A 156 15.95 19.93 3.97
CA HIS A 156 15.82 18.65 3.31
C HIS A 156 14.37 18.16 3.19
N TYR A 157 13.62 18.14 4.29
CA TYR A 157 12.23 17.67 4.30
C TYR A 157 11.27 18.69 3.64
N LEU A 158 11.50 19.99 3.83
CA LEU A 158 10.73 21.02 3.12
C LEU A 158 10.86 20.86 1.60
N ASP A 159 12.07 20.57 1.11
CA ASP A 159 12.31 20.30 -0.31
C ASP A 159 11.65 18.98 -0.74
N MET A 160 11.83 17.90 0.03
CA MET A 160 11.24 16.60 -0.28
C MET A 160 9.71 16.65 -0.34
N PHE A 161 9.06 17.45 0.52
CA PHE A 161 7.60 17.50 0.57
C PHE A 161 7.01 18.56 -0.34
N PHE A 162 7.59 19.77 -0.38
CA PHE A 162 6.89 20.95 -0.88
C PHE A 162 7.60 21.68 -2.02
N ALA A 163 8.77 21.21 -2.48
CA ALA A 163 9.41 21.80 -3.67
C ALA A 163 8.45 21.75 -4.88
N GLY A 164 8.24 22.88 -5.54
CA GLY A 164 7.33 23.00 -6.69
C GLY A 164 7.92 22.60 -8.03
N GLU A 165 9.20 22.21 -8.05
CA GLU A 165 9.91 21.69 -9.23
C GLU A 165 10.74 20.48 -8.79
N GLY A 166 10.94 19.52 -9.69
CA GLY A 166 11.70 18.30 -9.39
C GLY A 166 10.83 17.19 -8.79
N GLU A 167 11.45 16.31 -8.00
CA GLU A 167 10.76 15.20 -7.35
C GLU A 167 10.46 15.57 -5.90
N SER A 168 9.19 15.78 -5.58
CA SER A 168 8.69 16.01 -4.24
C SER A 168 7.32 15.36 -4.03
N LEU A 169 6.83 15.33 -2.79
CA LEU A 169 5.48 14.86 -2.48
C LEU A 169 4.44 15.71 -3.24
N LYS A 170 4.64 17.03 -3.25
CA LYS A 170 3.83 17.99 -4.00
C LYS A 170 3.74 17.64 -5.48
N THR A 171 4.87 17.52 -6.19
CA THR A 171 4.87 17.28 -7.63
C THR A 171 4.35 15.89 -7.98
N LEU A 172 4.59 14.89 -7.13
CA LEU A 172 4.05 13.53 -7.28
C LEU A 172 2.52 13.53 -7.23
N TYR A 173 1.94 14.15 -6.21
CA TYR A 173 0.49 14.21 -6.02
C TYR A 173 -0.20 15.15 -7.04
N GLU A 174 0.46 16.23 -7.46
CA GLU A 174 0.01 17.05 -8.58
C GLU A 174 -0.02 16.26 -9.90
N GLU A 175 1.01 15.44 -10.19
CA GLU A 175 1.05 14.63 -11.40
C GLU A 175 -0.05 13.55 -11.38
N MET A 176 -0.13 12.75 -10.30
CA MET A 176 -1.11 11.67 -10.16
C MET A 176 -2.56 12.15 -10.21
N SER A 177 -2.83 13.32 -9.61
CA SER A 177 -4.16 13.93 -9.58
C SER A 177 -4.48 14.75 -10.84
N SER A 178 -3.51 14.93 -11.73
CA SER A 178 -3.59 15.82 -12.90
C SER A 178 -3.87 17.28 -12.54
N GLY A 179 -3.23 17.75 -11.47
CA GLY A 179 -3.32 19.10 -10.94
C GLY A 179 -4.62 19.40 -10.18
N ARG A 180 -5.41 18.36 -9.86
CA ARG A 180 -6.63 18.50 -9.05
C ARG A 180 -6.32 18.68 -7.57
N TYR A 181 -5.20 18.12 -7.14
CA TYR A 181 -4.81 18.03 -5.74
C TYR A 181 -3.33 18.36 -5.60
N THR A 182 -2.99 19.06 -4.53
CA THR A 182 -1.61 19.42 -4.18
C THR A 182 -1.46 19.43 -2.66
N VAL A 183 -0.23 19.41 -2.19
CA VAL A 183 0.09 19.52 -0.77
C VAL A 183 1.00 20.73 -0.53
N ASP A 184 0.83 21.35 0.62
CA ASP A 184 1.74 22.35 1.17
C ASP A 184 1.84 22.10 2.68
N GLY A 185 2.65 22.86 3.41
CA GLY A 185 2.75 22.64 4.84
C GLY A 185 3.98 23.25 5.48
N ASP A 186 4.34 22.69 6.63
CA ASP A 186 5.53 23.10 7.37
C ASP A 186 6.16 21.90 8.08
N VAL A 187 7.47 21.99 8.22
CA VAL A 187 8.30 21.01 8.94
C VAL A 187 8.93 21.73 10.13
N SER A 188 8.91 21.14 11.31
CA SER A 188 9.57 21.75 12.48
C SER A 188 11.10 21.65 12.41
N ASP A 189 11.79 22.41 13.27
CA ASP A 189 13.16 22.02 13.65
C ASP A 189 13.10 20.74 14.51
N TRP A 190 14.23 20.02 14.63
CA TRP A 190 14.33 18.82 15.46
C TRP A 190 14.03 19.13 16.93
N VAL A 191 13.15 18.33 17.54
CA VAL A 191 12.84 18.36 18.98
C VAL A 191 13.13 17.00 19.60
N THR A 192 13.50 17.00 20.89
CA THR A 192 13.89 15.76 21.57
C THR A 192 12.76 15.26 22.49
N VAL A 193 12.28 14.03 22.28
CA VAL A 193 11.35 13.38 23.22
C VAL A 193 12.09 12.85 24.45
N PRO A 194 11.42 12.62 25.60
CA PRO A 194 12.12 12.28 26.84
C PRO A 194 12.87 10.94 26.81
N HIS A 195 12.30 9.92 26.18
CA HIS A 195 12.79 8.53 26.26
C HIS A 195 13.58 8.11 25.03
N SER A 196 14.33 7.01 25.15
CA SER A 196 15.01 6.38 24.02
C SER A 196 14.02 5.69 23.07
N SER A 197 14.47 5.37 21.85
CA SER A 197 13.66 4.71 20.82
C SER A 197 12.95 3.46 21.33
N ALA A 198 13.64 2.62 22.11
CA ALA A 198 13.07 1.39 22.68
C ALA A 198 11.81 1.61 23.52
N SER A 199 11.64 2.77 24.17
CA SER A 199 10.41 3.06 24.92
C SER A 199 9.18 3.07 24.02
N TYR A 200 9.36 3.48 22.76
CA TYR A 200 8.32 3.65 21.76
C TYR A 200 8.28 2.48 20.76
N GLY A 201 9.44 2.14 20.17
CA GLY A 201 9.61 1.16 19.09
C GLY A 201 9.67 -0.31 19.50
N GLU A 202 10.09 -0.67 20.72
CA GLU A 202 10.31 -2.09 21.05
C GLU A 202 9.02 -2.93 21.13
N THR A 203 7.90 -2.30 21.51
CA THR A 203 6.59 -2.97 21.59
C THR A 203 5.53 -2.36 20.70
N GLU A 204 5.70 -1.08 20.32
CA GLU A 204 4.80 -0.28 19.48
C GLU A 204 3.30 -0.47 19.79
N SER A 205 2.96 -0.64 21.08
CA SER A 205 1.56 -0.79 21.46
C SER A 205 0.82 0.53 21.26
N GLN A 206 -0.52 0.49 21.22
CA GLN A 206 -1.31 1.73 21.11
C GLN A 206 -0.92 2.74 22.21
N ALA A 207 -0.62 2.25 23.42
CA ALA A 207 -0.21 3.09 24.53
C ALA A 207 1.21 3.67 24.33
N ASP A 208 2.12 2.94 23.69
CA ASP A 208 3.47 3.42 23.38
C ASP A 208 3.44 4.47 22.29
N MET A 209 2.73 4.21 21.20
CA MET A 209 2.65 5.16 20.09
C MET A 209 1.79 6.38 20.42
N THR A 210 0.71 6.23 21.20
CA THR A 210 -0.02 7.41 21.71
C THR A 210 0.89 8.27 22.59
N ARG A 211 1.78 7.66 23.38
CA ARG A 211 2.77 8.39 24.18
C ARG A 211 3.84 9.04 23.30
N PHE A 212 4.33 8.36 22.26
CA PHE A 212 5.28 8.92 21.30
C PHE A 212 4.74 10.20 20.66
N ILE A 213 3.49 10.18 20.18
CA ILE A 213 2.87 11.36 19.57
C ILE A 213 2.59 12.45 20.60
N GLN A 214 2.18 12.10 21.83
CA GLN A 214 2.00 13.09 22.91
C GLN A 214 3.34 13.77 23.27
N ASP A 215 4.40 12.98 23.52
CA ASP A 215 5.72 13.48 23.88
C ASP A 215 6.30 14.36 22.74
N THR A 216 6.07 13.96 21.49
CA THR A 216 6.44 14.72 20.29
C THR A 216 5.73 16.07 20.25
N ALA A 217 4.41 16.07 20.45
CA ALA A 217 3.60 17.29 20.43
C ALA A 217 3.95 18.24 21.59
N ASP A 218 4.22 17.69 22.78
CA ASP A 218 4.62 18.46 23.96
C ASP A 218 6.02 19.07 23.80
N ALA A 219 6.97 18.31 23.25
CA ALA A 219 8.32 18.78 22.97
C ALA A 219 8.30 19.95 21.96
N TRP A 220 7.53 19.82 20.88
CA TRP A 220 7.34 20.90 19.91
C TRP A 220 6.70 22.14 20.54
N TYR A 221 5.61 21.96 21.30
CA TYR A 221 4.92 23.08 21.95
C TYR A 221 5.83 23.83 22.93
N ALA A 222 6.60 23.09 23.75
CA ALA A 222 7.59 23.65 24.65
C ALA A 222 8.67 24.44 23.89
N ALA A 223 9.18 23.90 22.78
CA ALA A 223 10.16 24.58 21.94
C ALA A 223 9.61 25.90 21.36
N GLN A 224 8.33 25.95 20.97
CA GLN A 224 7.69 27.20 20.52
C GLN A 224 7.61 28.25 21.63
N LEU A 225 7.26 27.86 22.85
CA LEU A 225 7.26 28.77 24.00
C LEU A 225 8.66 29.29 24.33
N GLU A 226 9.68 28.41 24.27
CA GLU A 226 11.08 28.80 24.47
C GLU A 226 11.58 29.75 23.38
N ALA A 227 11.12 29.58 22.14
CA ALA A 227 11.33 30.50 21.03
C ALA A 227 10.58 31.84 21.18
N GLY A 228 9.80 32.00 22.25
CA GLY A 228 9.11 33.24 22.61
C GLY A 228 7.72 33.40 21.99
N LYS A 229 7.16 32.34 21.40
CA LYS A 229 5.76 32.34 20.95
C LYS A 229 4.83 32.35 22.15
N THR A 230 3.74 33.10 22.03
CA THR A 230 2.61 33.05 22.96
C THR A 230 1.70 31.86 22.64
N ALA A 231 0.89 31.41 23.61
CA ALA A 231 -0.09 30.35 23.37
C ALA A 231 -1.05 30.72 22.22
N GLU A 232 -1.47 31.98 22.17
CA GLU A 232 -2.36 32.48 21.12
C GLU A 232 -1.71 32.48 19.72
N GLU A 233 -0.39 32.70 19.62
CA GLU A 233 0.34 32.58 18.36
C GLU A 233 0.49 31.12 17.91
N ILE A 234 0.65 30.20 18.86
CA ILE A 234 0.72 28.77 18.58
C ILE A 234 -0.65 28.26 18.10
N ASP A 235 -1.74 28.61 18.80
CA ASP A 235 -3.10 28.27 18.37
C ASP A 235 -3.42 28.82 16.98
N ALA A 236 -3.06 30.09 16.73
CA ALA A 236 -3.26 30.71 15.43
C ALA A 236 -2.48 30.00 14.31
N TYR A 237 -1.25 29.54 14.58
CA TYR A 237 -0.47 28.75 13.63
C TYR A 237 -1.10 27.38 13.39
N LEU A 238 -1.42 26.64 14.44
CA LEU A 238 -1.97 25.29 14.35
C LEU A 238 -3.35 25.25 13.68
N SER A 239 -4.18 26.28 13.88
CA SER A 239 -5.49 26.42 13.19
C SER A 239 -5.36 26.50 11.66
N GLY A 240 -4.17 26.76 11.13
CA GLY A 240 -3.91 26.73 9.68
C GLY A 240 -3.99 25.33 9.07
N PHE A 241 -3.85 24.29 9.90
CA PHE A 241 -3.78 22.87 9.56
C PHE A 241 -5.02 22.07 10.00
N ASP A 242 -6.11 22.75 10.37
CA ASP A 242 -7.41 22.15 10.72
C ASP A 242 -8.47 22.77 9.81
N ARG A 243 -8.77 22.09 8.70
CA ARG A 243 -9.71 22.51 7.65
C ARG A 243 -10.54 21.35 7.11
N TRP A 244 -10.20 20.12 7.47
CA TRP A 244 -10.77 18.91 6.92
C TRP A 244 -11.44 18.06 8.01
N ASP A 245 -12.76 17.97 7.94
CA ASP A 245 -13.55 17.03 8.74
C ASP A 245 -13.47 15.65 8.09
N ARG A 246 -12.37 14.95 8.36
CA ARG A 246 -12.07 13.62 7.83
C ARG A 246 -13.22 12.62 7.97
N TYR A 247 -14.01 12.73 9.04
CA TYR A 247 -15.00 11.73 9.44
C TYR A 247 -16.46 12.16 9.34
N ASP A 248 -16.75 13.35 8.81
CA ASP A 248 -18.11 13.90 8.71
C ASP A 248 -18.78 13.87 10.09
N HIS A 249 -18.11 14.50 11.07
CA HIS A 249 -18.38 14.36 12.50
C HIS A 249 -19.78 14.84 12.88
N ASP A 250 -20.32 15.81 12.15
CA ASP A 250 -21.67 16.35 12.32
C ASP A 250 -22.71 15.73 11.37
N GLY A 251 -22.27 14.97 10.37
CA GLY A 251 -23.08 14.18 9.44
C GLY A 251 -23.74 15.00 8.32
N ASP A 252 -23.28 16.22 8.09
CA ASP A 252 -23.87 17.11 7.11
C ASP A 252 -23.33 16.88 5.69
N GLY A 253 -22.20 16.18 5.54
CA GLY A 253 -21.54 15.83 4.29
C GLY A 253 -20.59 16.88 3.72
N ASP A 254 -20.34 17.98 4.44
CA ASP A 254 -19.27 18.94 4.22
C ASP A 254 -18.00 18.48 4.93
N PHE A 255 -17.01 18.05 4.15
CA PHE A 255 -15.71 17.68 4.69
C PHE A 255 -14.76 18.88 4.75
N ALA A 256 -15.11 20.03 4.16
CA ALA A 256 -14.23 21.20 4.03
C ALA A 256 -14.44 22.19 5.20
N GLU A 257 -14.52 21.66 6.42
CA GLU A 257 -14.62 22.42 7.65
C GLU A 257 -13.73 21.86 8.76
N ALA A 258 -13.40 22.71 9.73
CA ALA A 258 -12.54 22.37 10.85
C ALA A 258 -13.27 21.47 11.86
N ASP A 259 -12.60 20.44 12.35
CA ASP A 259 -13.15 19.48 13.32
C ASP A 259 -12.40 19.47 14.67
N GLY A 260 -11.38 20.32 14.81
CA GLY A 260 -10.53 20.47 15.99
C GLY A 260 -9.28 19.59 15.98
N TYR A 261 -9.05 18.82 14.91
CA TYR A 261 -7.88 17.99 14.72
C TYR A 261 -7.00 18.51 13.57
N ILE A 262 -5.69 18.28 13.68
CA ILE A 262 -4.77 18.52 12.57
C ILE A 262 -5.10 17.56 11.42
N ASP A 263 -5.34 18.11 10.22
CA ASP A 263 -5.79 17.40 9.02
C ASP A 263 -4.84 16.28 8.64
N HIS A 264 -3.54 16.58 8.59
CA HIS A 264 -2.46 15.67 8.23
C HIS A 264 -1.24 15.92 9.13
N PHE A 265 -0.91 14.95 9.97
CA PHE A 265 0.22 15.04 10.90
C PHE A 265 1.25 13.93 10.66
N GLN A 266 2.53 14.30 10.64
CA GLN A 266 3.66 13.37 10.50
C GLN A 266 4.65 13.54 11.65
N ALA A 267 5.11 12.42 12.21
CA ALA A 267 6.20 12.39 13.18
C ALA A 267 7.41 11.66 12.57
N ILE A 268 8.42 12.43 12.17
CA ILE A 268 9.63 11.91 11.50
C ILE A 268 10.68 11.67 12.57
N HIS A 269 11.04 10.42 12.82
CA HIS A 269 11.93 10.07 13.92
C HIS A 269 13.38 9.90 13.48
N ALA A 270 14.32 10.25 14.35
CA ALA A 270 15.76 10.04 14.11
C ALA A 270 16.09 8.56 13.89
N GLY A 271 17.14 8.28 13.11
CA GLY A 271 17.61 6.94 12.80
C GLY A 271 16.81 6.21 11.72
N GLU A 272 17.20 4.96 11.48
CA GLU A 272 16.60 4.08 10.47
C GLU A 272 15.29 3.45 10.97
N GLY A 273 14.39 3.09 10.05
CA GLY A 273 13.13 2.38 10.35
C GLY A 273 13.32 0.88 10.47
N GLU A 274 12.53 0.21 11.31
CA GLU A 274 12.60 -1.25 11.51
C GLU A 274 12.33 -2.02 10.19
N GLU A 275 11.46 -1.50 9.33
CA GLU A 275 11.12 -2.08 8.03
C GLU A 275 12.32 -2.12 7.06
N ALA A 276 13.30 -1.25 7.25
CA ALA A 276 14.53 -1.19 6.47
C ALA A 276 15.65 -2.07 7.04
N GLY A 277 15.41 -2.77 8.17
CA GLY A 277 16.36 -3.68 8.80
C GLY A 277 17.06 -3.14 10.04
N ALA A 278 16.61 -2.00 10.58
CA ALA A 278 17.08 -1.48 11.86
C ALA A 278 16.76 -2.42 13.03
N ASP A 279 17.36 -2.17 14.20
CA ASP A 279 17.07 -2.92 15.43
C ASP A 279 15.59 -2.82 15.82
N SER A 280 15.06 -3.82 16.54
CA SER A 280 13.66 -3.86 16.98
C SER A 280 13.22 -2.70 17.89
N SER A 281 14.16 -1.86 18.33
CA SER A 281 13.88 -0.65 19.10
C SER A 281 13.57 0.56 18.22
N ALA A 282 13.87 0.49 16.92
CA ALA A 282 13.42 1.46 15.93
C ALA A 282 11.90 1.37 15.76
N ILE A 283 11.29 2.46 15.31
CA ILE A 283 9.86 2.48 14.96
C ILE A 283 9.72 1.92 13.54
N TRP A 284 8.71 1.09 13.31
CA TRP A 284 8.33 0.63 11.98
C TRP A 284 7.49 1.71 11.31
N SER A 285 7.80 2.14 10.08
CA SER A 285 7.01 3.18 9.38
C SER A 285 5.53 2.80 9.26
N HIS A 286 4.62 3.68 9.70
CA HIS A 286 3.19 3.37 9.65
C HIS A 286 2.27 4.59 9.75
N ARG A 287 1.04 4.38 9.32
CA ARG A 287 -0.13 5.23 9.58
C ARG A 287 -0.98 4.63 10.70
N TRP A 288 -1.38 5.43 11.69
CA TRP A 288 -2.30 4.98 12.74
C TRP A 288 -3.14 6.13 13.33
N ALA A 289 -3.84 5.83 14.43
CA ALA A 289 -4.61 6.80 15.20
C ALA A 289 -4.26 6.71 16.69
N ALA A 290 -3.81 7.83 17.27
CA ALA A 290 -3.50 7.98 18.67
C ALA A 290 -4.77 8.06 19.53
N GLY A 291 -4.69 7.57 20.78
CA GLY A 291 -5.74 7.80 21.76
C GLY A 291 -7.13 7.21 21.43
N GLN A 292 -7.22 6.19 20.58
CA GLN A 292 -8.50 5.58 20.13
C GLN A 292 -9.49 5.23 21.26
N ALA A 293 -8.99 4.79 22.43
CA ALA A 293 -9.83 4.46 23.59
C ALA A 293 -10.61 5.67 24.14
N GLY A 294 -10.18 6.88 23.79
CA GLY A 294 -10.79 8.15 24.20
C GLY A 294 -12.02 8.55 23.40
N ARG A 295 -12.40 7.81 22.34
CA ARG A 295 -13.57 8.15 21.51
C ARG A 295 -14.84 8.35 22.36
N GLY A 296 -15.46 9.52 22.22
CA GLY A 296 -16.63 9.96 22.98
C GLY A 296 -16.32 10.51 24.38
N THR A 297 -15.05 10.62 24.78
CA THR A 297 -14.64 11.04 26.13
C THR A 297 -13.49 12.04 26.16
N THR A 298 -12.55 12.00 25.23
CA THR A 298 -11.41 12.92 25.09
C THR A 298 -11.34 13.47 23.66
N GLY A 299 -10.71 14.63 23.48
CA GLY A 299 -10.64 15.36 22.21
C GLY A 299 -11.14 16.80 22.34
N PRO A 300 -11.29 17.52 21.21
CA PRO A 300 -11.99 18.80 21.14
C PRO A 300 -13.38 18.73 21.78
N GLU A 301 -13.83 19.81 22.44
CA GLU A 301 -15.11 19.81 23.17
C GLU A 301 -16.32 19.51 22.26
N ALA A 302 -16.27 20.02 21.02
CA ALA A 302 -17.32 19.80 20.02
C ALA A 302 -17.22 18.41 19.34
N ASN A 303 -16.05 17.79 19.35
CA ASN A 303 -15.75 16.54 18.64
C ASN A 303 -14.85 15.62 19.49
N PRO A 304 -15.34 15.05 20.61
CA PRO A 304 -14.52 14.21 21.48
C PRO A 304 -14.25 12.86 20.80
N PHE A 305 -13.18 12.76 20.02
CA PHE A 305 -12.91 11.61 19.13
C PHE A 305 -11.63 10.83 19.47
N GLY A 306 -11.05 11.06 20.65
CA GLY A 306 -9.75 10.53 21.03
C GLY A 306 -8.61 11.47 20.66
N GLY A 307 -7.42 10.93 20.40
CA GLY A 307 -6.22 11.71 20.09
C GLY A 307 -5.48 12.25 21.30
N VAL A 308 -4.48 13.09 21.01
CA VAL A 308 -3.60 13.78 21.95
C VAL A 308 -3.66 15.28 21.71
N ARG A 309 -3.57 16.08 22.76
CA ARG A 309 -3.59 17.55 22.65
C ARG A 309 -2.17 18.05 22.42
N ILE A 310 -1.98 19.05 21.55
CA ILE A 310 -0.65 19.63 21.32
C ILE A 310 -0.33 20.60 22.45
N GLY A 311 0.41 20.13 23.47
CA GLY A 311 0.68 20.89 24.68
C GLY A 311 -0.60 21.48 25.31
N ASP A 312 -0.61 22.80 25.49
CA ASP A 312 -1.77 23.52 26.02
C ASP A 312 -2.67 24.18 24.95
N SER A 313 -2.44 23.89 23.66
CA SER A 313 -3.15 24.49 22.51
C SER A 313 -4.61 24.03 22.37
N GLU A 314 -5.40 24.68 21.54
CA GLU A 314 -6.79 24.29 21.24
C GLU A 314 -6.89 23.06 20.31
N LEU A 315 -5.79 22.67 19.64
CA LEU A 315 -5.77 21.67 18.57
C LEU A 315 -5.27 20.31 19.06
N TRP A 316 -5.72 19.27 18.35
CA TRP A 316 -5.45 17.87 18.68
C TRP A 316 -4.86 17.11 17.49
N ILE A 317 -4.09 16.07 17.78
CA ILE A 317 -3.63 15.09 16.80
C ILE A 317 -4.35 13.78 17.09
N ARG A 318 -4.98 13.20 16.07
CA ARG A 318 -5.53 11.84 16.17
C ARG A 318 -4.85 10.92 15.19
N ASP A 319 -5.11 11.13 13.90
CA ASP A 319 -4.47 10.36 12.85
C ASP A 319 -3.06 10.91 12.61
N TYR A 320 -2.11 10.00 12.42
CA TYR A 320 -0.72 10.36 12.17
C TYR A 320 -0.06 9.34 11.26
N THR A 321 1.00 9.78 10.59
CA THR A 321 2.02 8.89 10.02
C THR A 321 3.33 9.07 10.79
N THR A 322 4.16 8.03 10.79
CA THR A 322 5.52 8.11 11.33
C THR A 322 6.47 7.33 10.44
N GLU A 323 7.61 7.93 10.16
CA GLU A 323 8.60 7.47 9.20
C GLU A 323 10.00 7.83 9.71
N PRO A 324 11.06 7.10 9.31
CA PRO A 324 12.42 7.34 9.77
C PRO A 324 13.07 8.54 9.09
N GLU A 325 14.19 8.97 9.66
CA GLU A 325 15.05 10.04 9.18
C GLU A 325 15.54 9.78 7.75
N ASN A 326 15.90 8.54 7.44
CA ASN A 326 16.26 8.12 6.08
C ASN A 326 15.07 7.57 5.28
N GLY A 327 13.84 7.98 5.61
CA GLY A 327 12.67 7.76 4.77
C GLY A 327 12.85 8.47 3.44
N GLY A 328 12.82 7.72 2.34
CA GLY A 328 12.80 8.33 1.00
C GLY A 328 11.40 8.85 0.65
N LEU A 329 11.30 9.68 -0.40
CA LEU A 329 10.02 10.24 -0.88
C LEU A 329 8.92 9.18 -1.04
N GLY A 330 9.28 7.97 -1.46
CA GLY A 330 8.30 6.93 -1.71
C GLY A 330 7.60 6.38 -0.46
N VAL A 331 8.29 6.32 0.69
CA VAL A 331 7.69 5.91 1.97
C VAL A 331 6.70 6.97 2.44
N PHE A 332 7.11 8.24 2.47
CA PHE A 332 6.21 9.34 2.81
C PHE A 332 4.99 9.41 1.87
N ALA A 333 5.18 9.17 0.57
CA ALA A 333 4.09 9.15 -0.38
C ALA A 333 3.09 8.00 -0.14
N HIS A 334 3.59 6.84 0.30
CA HIS A 334 2.79 5.67 0.65
C HIS A 334 1.96 5.92 1.92
N GLU A 335 2.60 6.38 2.98
CA GLU A 335 1.91 6.67 4.25
C GLU A 335 0.87 7.80 4.10
N TYR A 336 1.21 8.83 3.32
CA TYR A 336 0.26 9.90 3.00
C TYR A 336 -0.97 9.38 2.24
N ALA A 337 -0.81 8.37 1.38
CA ALA A 337 -1.93 7.77 0.66
C ALA A 337 -2.88 7.01 1.59
N HIS A 338 -2.37 6.39 2.66
CA HIS A 338 -3.23 5.82 3.72
C HIS A 338 -4.04 6.90 4.42
N ASP A 339 -3.45 8.07 4.62
CA ASP A 339 -4.11 9.20 5.24
C ASP A 339 -5.30 9.71 4.40
N LEU A 340 -5.15 9.70 3.08
CA LEU A 340 -6.25 9.95 2.13
C LEU A 340 -7.32 8.84 2.13
N GLY A 341 -7.00 7.66 2.66
CA GLY A 341 -7.93 6.53 2.83
C GLY A 341 -7.69 5.37 1.88
N LEU A 342 -6.52 5.25 1.26
CA LEU A 342 -6.18 4.07 0.47
C LEU A 342 -5.68 2.94 1.37
N PRO A 343 -6.07 1.67 1.14
CA PRO A 343 -5.50 0.54 1.85
C PRO A 343 -4.17 0.10 1.24
N ASP A 344 -3.43 -0.72 1.97
CA ASP A 344 -2.37 -1.54 1.39
C ASP A 344 -2.92 -2.44 0.29
N LEU A 345 -2.22 -2.49 -0.84
CA LEU A 345 -2.53 -3.41 -1.94
C LEU A 345 -1.57 -4.60 -2.02
N TYR A 346 -0.50 -4.62 -1.23
CA TYR A 346 0.27 -5.84 -0.97
C TYR A 346 -0.47 -6.79 0.00
N ASP A 347 0.08 -7.98 0.22
CA ASP A 347 -0.50 -8.95 1.15
C ASP A 347 -0.02 -8.67 2.58
N THR A 348 -0.89 -8.09 3.41
CA THR A 348 -0.61 -7.71 4.80
C THR A 348 -0.66 -8.90 5.77
N SER A 349 -0.93 -10.12 5.28
CA SER A 349 -1.00 -11.34 6.10
C SER A 349 0.29 -12.16 6.08
N GLY A 350 1.41 -11.57 5.64
CA GLY A 350 2.70 -12.24 5.54
C GLY A 350 2.86 -13.06 4.27
N GLY A 351 2.25 -12.63 3.17
CA GLY A 351 2.44 -13.17 1.82
C GLY A 351 3.01 -12.14 0.85
N GLU A 352 3.03 -12.48 -0.44
CA GLU A 352 3.21 -11.51 -1.52
C GLU A 352 2.15 -11.75 -2.58
N ASN A 353 1.69 -10.70 -3.26
CA ASN A 353 0.71 -10.81 -4.34
C ASN A 353 1.22 -10.18 -5.64
N GLY A 354 0.41 -10.25 -6.69
CA GLY A 354 0.76 -9.76 -8.04
C GLY A 354 0.93 -8.24 -8.18
N THR A 355 0.59 -7.42 -7.18
CA THR A 355 0.75 -5.96 -7.28
C THR A 355 2.20 -5.54 -7.39
N GLY A 356 3.10 -6.15 -6.59
CA GLY A 356 4.54 -5.91 -6.62
C GLY A 356 4.93 -4.44 -6.81
N PHE A 357 5.84 -4.16 -7.74
CA PHE A 357 6.27 -2.79 -8.04
C PHE A 357 5.28 -1.99 -8.88
N ALA A 358 4.10 -2.51 -9.25
CA ALA A 358 3.20 -1.84 -10.19
C ALA A 358 2.43 -0.65 -9.58
N THR A 359 2.44 -0.46 -8.26
CA THR A 359 1.73 0.63 -7.59
C THR A 359 2.45 1.14 -6.35
N LEU A 360 2.31 2.46 -6.11
CA LEU A 360 2.70 3.14 -4.87
C LEU A 360 2.15 2.45 -3.61
N MET A 361 0.93 1.90 -3.64
CA MET A 361 0.31 1.20 -2.49
C MET A 361 0.81 -0.24 -2.29
N SER A 362 1.98 -0.54 -2.81
CA SER A 362 2.68 -1.83 -2.74
C SER A 362 4.18 -1.55 -2.80
N SER A 363 4.98 -2.43 -3.39
CA SER A 363 6.44 -2.23 -3.48
C SER A 363 6.86 -1.04 -4.37
N GLY A 364 5.92 -0.38 -5.07
CA GLY A 364 6.20 0.79 -5.90
C GLY A 364 6.68 2.02 -5.11
N SER A 365 6.40 2.08 -3.80
CA SER A 365 6.97 3.07 -2.87
C SER A 365 8.49 2.94 -2.73
N TRP A 366 9.07 1.76 -2.98
CA TRP A 366 10.50 1.51 -2.81
C TRP A 366 11.32 1.67 -4.08
N LEU A 367 10.76 2.25 -5.13
CA LEU A 367 11.47 2.45 -6.38
C LEU A 367 12.53 3.56 -6.29
N GLY A 368 13.31 3.68 -7.37
CA GLY A 368 14.30 4.72 -7.60
C GLY A 368 14.68 4.71 -9.07
N HIS A 369 15.66 5.52 -9.47
CA HIS A 369 16.09 5.59 -10.87
C HIS A 369 16.98 4.43 -11.33
N GLY A 370 17.34 3.51 -10.42
CA GLY A 370 18.20 2.35 -10.71
C GLY A 370 19.68 2.71 -10.89
N ASP A 371 20.08 3.93 -10.52
CA ASP A 371 21.44 4.45 -10.55
C ASP A 371 22.04 4.65 -9.15
N GLY A 372 21.35 4.16 -8.12
CA GLY A 372 21.70 4.29 -6.72
C GLY A 372 20.65 3.65 -5.81
N THR A 373 20.47 4.26 -4.65
CA THR A 373 19.59 3.84 -3.55
C THR A 373 18.15 3.55 -3.97
N ILE A 374 17.43 2.78 -3.15
CA ILE A 374 16.01 2.49 -3.32
C ILE A 374 15.15 3.41 -2.43
N GLY A 375 13.86 3.49 -2.70
CA GLY A 375 12.90 4.31 -1.93
C GLY A 375 12.96 5.81 -2.18
N THR A 376 13.86 6.29 -3.03
CA THR A 376 14.05 7.73 -3.29
C THR A 376 13.01 8.33 -4.23
N THR A 377 12.45 7.52 -5.14
CA THR A 377 11.48 8.01 -6.13
C THR A 377 10.47 6.90 -6.43
N PRO A 378 9.20 7.03 -5.98
CA PRO A 378 8.21 6.00 -6.23
C PRO A 378 7.73 6.03 -7.69
N ASN A 379 6.93 5.03 -8.06
CA ASN A 379 6.03 5.17 -9.22
C ASN A 379 4.67 5.73 -8.79
N HIS A 380 3.71 5.72 -9.72
CA HIS A 380 2.35 6.12 -9.41
C HIS A 380 1.50 5.02 -8.78
N MET A 381 0.46 5.48 -8.09
CA MET A 381 -0.77 4.72 -7.84
C MET A 381 -1.33 4.11 -9.14
N GLY A 382 -1.93 2.93 -9.05
CA GLY A 382 -2.71 2.33 -10.12
C GLY A 382 -4.05 3.03 -10.37
N ALA A 383 -4.76 2.60 -11.42
CA ALA A 383 -6.05 3.18 -11.76
C ALA A 383 -7.14 2.96 -10.70
N TRP A 384 -7.09 1.88 -9.91
CA TRP A 384 -8.10 1.61 -8.89
C TRP A 384 -8.04 2.63 -7.75
N GLU A 385 -6.83 2.96 -7.32
CA GLU A 385 -6.50 3.93 -6.27
C GLU A 385 -6.90 5.34 -6.71
N LYS A 386 -6.47 5.75 -7.92
CA LYS A 386 -6.88 7.03 -8.52
C LYS A 386 -8.39 7.12 -8.67
N LEU A 387 -9.06 6.00 -8.98
CA LEU A 387 -10.52 5.94 -9.02
C LEU A 387 -11.13 6.16 -7.63
N GLN A 388 -10.58 5.57 -6.56
CA GLN A 388 -11.09 5.77 -5.18
C GLN A 388 -11.00 7.23 -4.74
N LEU A 389 -9.93 7.93 -5.12
CA LEU A 389 -9.74 9.35 -4.79
C LEU A 389 -10.51 10.30 -5.74
N GLY A 390 -11.06 9.77 -6.84
CA GLY A 390 -11.75 10.54 -7.87
C GLY A 390 -10.81 11.36 -8.77
N TRP A 391 -9.56 10.89 -8.91
CA TRP A 391 -8.50 11.49 -9.74
C TRP A 391 -8.38 10.86 -11.13
N LEU A 392 -8.99 9.69 -11.34
CA LEU A 392 -8.96 9.00 -12.62
C LEU A 392 -9.95 9.60 -13.61
N ASP A 393 -9.48 10.03 -14.78
CA ASP A 393 -10.35 10.23 -15.95
C ASP A 393 -10.55 8.91 -16.69
N TYR A 394 -11.80 8.47 -16.85
CA TYR A 394 -12.12 7.17 -17.45
C TYR A 394 -13.33 7.23 -18.39
N GLU A 395 -13.40 6.26 -19.29
CA GLU A 395 -14.63 5.89 -19.99
C GLU A 395 -15.20 4.58 -19.39
N VAL A 396 -16.50 4.36 -19.52
CA VAL A 396 -17.17 3.13 -19.07
C VAL A 396 -17.51 2.25 -20.27
N ALA A 397 -17.29 0.95 -20.13
CA ALA A 397 -17.76 -0.10 -21.02
C ALA A 397 -18.57 -1.13 -20.20
N THR A 398 -19.35 -1.97 -20.88
CA THR A 398 -20.15 -3.01 -20.24
C THR A 398 -19.84 -4.37 -20.84
N ALA A 399 -19.65 -5.37 -19.99
CA ALA A 399 -19.40 -6.74 -20.43
C ALA A 399 -20.48 -7.23 -21.41
N GLY A 400 -20.05 -7.86 -22.50
CA GLY A 400 -20.93 -8.34 -23.57
C GLY A 400 -21.36 -7.27 -24.59
N GLU A 401 -20.99 -6.00 -24.40
CA GLU A 401 -21.18 -4.93 -25.38
C GLU A 401 -19.86 -4.56 -26.06
N ARG A 402 -19.90 -4.44 -27.39
CA ARG A 402 -18.72 -4.05 -28.17
C ARG A 402 -18.54 -2.54 -28.15
N SER A 403 -17.36 -2.10 -27.75
CA SER A 403 -16.97 -0.69 -27.76
C SER A 403 -15.50 -0.53 -28.16
N THR A 404 -15.09 0.69 -28.46
CA THR A 404 -13.71 1.02 -28.80
C THR A 404 -13.37 2.35 -28.18
N HIS A 405 -12.27 2.37 -27.43
CA HIS A 405 -11.87 3.48 -26.60
C HIS A 405 -10.45 3.88 -26.93
N ARG A 406 -10.17 5.17 -26.89
CA ARG A 406 -8.81 5.69 -27.03
C ARG A 406 -8.39 6.26 -25.68
N ILE A 407 -7.41 5.65 -25.05
CA ILE A 407 -6.88 6.03 -23.75
C ILE A 407 -5.48 6.64 -23.88
N GLY A 408 -5.20 7.64 -23.05
CA GLY A 408 -3.87 8.23 -22.88
C GLY A 408 -3.04 7.45 -21.85
N PRO A 409 -1.81 7.91 -21.56
CA PRO A 409 -1.03 7.38 -20.45
C PRO A 409 -1.75 7.55 -19.10
N SER A 410 -1.51 6.64 -18.16
CA SER A 410 -2.10 6.67 -16.81
C SER A 410 -1.54 7.77 -15.90
N PHE A 411 -0.34 8.28 -16.19
CA PHE A 411 0.42 9.08 -15.24
C PHE A 411 -0.23 10.45 -14.95
N HIS A 412 -0.84 11.09 -15.96
CA HIS A 412 -1.69 12.28 -15.82
C HIS A 412 -2.80 12.30 -16.89
N ALA A 413 -3.86 13.07 -16.65
CA ALA A 413 -4.95 13.29 -17.58
C ALA A 413 -4.47 14.00 -18.85
N THR A 414 -4.79 13.42 -20.00
CA THR A 414 -4.58 14.04 -21.31
C THR A 414 -5.91 14.49 -21.92
N LYS A 415 -5.95 14.80 -23.22
CA LYS A 415 -7.23 15.00 -23.92
C LYS A 415 -8.08 13.71 -24.03
N ALA A 416 -7.48 12.57 -23.77
CA ALA A 416 -8.13 11.26 -23.74
C ALA A 416 -8.18 10.76 -22.28
N PRO A 417 -9.18 9.95 -21.92
CA PRO A 417 -9.24 9.30 -20.61
C PRO A 417 -7.99 8.44 -20.37
N GLN A 418 -7.63 8.25 -19.11
CA GLN A 418 -6.49 7.42 -18.68
C GLN A 418 -6.84 5.92 -18.68
N ALA A 419 -8.12 5.58 -18.50
CA ALA A 419 -8.56 4.19 -18.38
C ALA A 419 -9.94 3.93 -18.99
N VAL A 420 -10.26 2.64 -19.14
CA VAL A 420 -11.62 2.15 -19.36
C VAL A 420 -12.02 1.26 -18.19
N ILE A 421 -13.16 1.54 -17.55
CA ILE A 421 -13.78 0.67 -16.56
C ILE A 421 -14.82 -0.20 -17.26
N VAL A 422 -14.63 -1.52 -17.25
CA VAL A 422 -15.60 -2.48 -17.75
C VAL A 422 -16.46 -2.97 -16.59
N THR A 423 -17.74 -2.61 -16.60
CA THR A 423 -18.72 -3.09 -15.61
C THR A 423 -19.13 -4.52 -15.94
N LEU A 424 -19.09 -5.39 -14.93
CA LEU A 424 -19.47 -6.80 -15.04
C LEU A 424 -20.80 -7.04 -14.32
N PRO A 425 -21.52 -8.14 -14.63
CA PRO A 425 -22.62 -8.58 -13.78
C PRO A 425 -22.14 -8.79 -12.34
N GLU A 426 -22.99 -8.49 -11.36
CA GLU A 426 -22.74 -8.83 -9.96
C GLU A 426 -22.52 -10.35 -9.81
N ASP A 427 -21.81 -10.77 -8.76
CA ASP A 427 -21.69 -12.20 -8.43
C ASP A 427 -23.01 -12.77 -7.85
N ALA A 428 -22.99 -14.04 -7.42
CA ALA A 428 -24.19 -14.70 -6.90
C ALA A 428 -24.68 -14.10 -5.56
N GLU A 429 -23.78 -13.43 -4.83
CA GLU A 429 -24.01 -12.78 -3.56
C GLU A 429 -24.37 -11.28 -3.72
N GLY A 430 -24.32 -10.75 -4.95
CA GLY A 430 -24.65 -9.37 -5.27
C GLY A 430 -23.46 -8.40 -5.17
N ASN A 431 -22.22 -8.90 -5.11
CA ASN A 431 -21.04 -8.05 -5.07
C ASN A 431 -20.68 -7.53 -6.47
N GLY A 432 -20.25 -6.27 -6.52
CA GLY A 432 -19.77 -5.61 -7.73
C GLY A 432 -18.44 -6.17 -8.21
N ARG A 433 -18.29 -6.25 -9.53
CA ARG A 433 -17.09 -6.76 -10.21
C ARG A 433 -16.77 -5.88 -11.42
N TYR A 434 -15.50 -5.54 -11.60
CA TYR A 434 -15.06 -4.61 -12.64
C TYR A 434 -13.67 -4.98 -13.15
N TYR A 435 -13.41 -4.74 -14.44
CA TYR A 435 -12.04 -4.61 -14.95
C TYR A 435 -11.70 -3.14 -15.13
N ILE A 436 -10.53 -2.72 -14.67
CA ILE A 436 -10.01 -1.38 -14.90
C ILE A 436 -8.79 -1.53 -15.80
N ALA A 437 -8.91 -1.07 -17.05
CA ALA A 437 -7.86 -1.18 -18.05
C ALA A 437 -7.19 0.17 -18.26
N GLU A 438 -5.94 0.29 -17.82
CA GLU A 438 -5.14 1.52 -17.89
C GLU A 438 -3.88 1.33 -18.74
N ASN A 439 -3.38 2.42 -19.31
CA ASN A 439 -2.20 2.39 -20.18
C ASN A 439 -0.99 2.96 -19.45
N ARG A 440 -0.18 2.07 -18.85
CA ARG A 440 1.06 2.41 -18.15
C ARG A 440 2.16 2.65 -19.16
N GLN A 441 2.95 3.72 -18.95
CA GLN A 441 4.03 4.14 -19.83
C GLN A 441 5.18 4.67 -18.97
N TYR A 442 6.42 4.56 -19.44
CA TYR A 442 7.61 5.11 -18.77
C TYR A 442 7.68 6.64 -18.89
N LEU A 443 6.72 7.33 -18.26
CA LEU A 443 6.55 8.79 -18.30
C LEU A 443 6.25 9.30 -16.90
N GLY A 444 6.72 10.51 -16.59
CA GLY A 444 6.57 11.07 -15.25
C GLY A 444 7.26 10.17 -14.20
N TYR A 445 6.65 10.03 -13.03
CA TYR A 445 7.16 9.11 -12.00
C TYR A 445 7.08 7.64 -12.41
N ASP A 446 6.20 7.24 -13.34
CA ASP A 446 6.18 5.87 -13.87
C ASP A 446 7.42 5.53 -14.74
N ALA A 447 8.29 6.51 -15.05
CA ALA A 447 9.59 6.23 -15.65
C ALA A 447 10.46 5.31 -14.76
N THR A 448 10.27 5.35 -13.43
CA THR A 448 10.98 4.49 -12.48
C THR A 448 10.66 3.01 -12.68
N LEU A 449 9.51 2.63 -13.26
CA LEU A 449 9.20 1.23 -13.57
C LEU A 449 10.22 0.59 -14.53
N ARG A 450 10.92 1.40 -15.33
CA ARG A 450 11.89 0.90 -16.30
C ARG A 450 13.19 0.41 -15.66
N THR A 451 13.61 1.03 -14.56
CA THR A 451 14.95 0.84 -13.99
C THR A 451 14.97 0.71 -12.47
N GLY A 452 13.87 1.05 -11.80
CA GLY A 452 13.73 1.05 -10.35
C GLY A 452 13.45 -0.32 -9.73
N PRO A 453 12.62 -1.22 -10.30
CA PRO A 453 12.34 -2.51 -9.67
C PRO A 453 13.63 -3.28 -9.42
N TYR A 454 13.71 -3.94 -8.28
CA TYR A 454 14.99 -4.47 -7.78
C TYR A 454 14.87 -5.83 -7.09
N ASN A 455 16.00 -6.52 -7.00
CA ASN A 455 16.15 -7.81 -6.34
C ASN A 455 17.40 -7.83 -5.44
N PHE A 456 17.22 -8.24 -4.19
CA PHE A 456 18.32 -8.53 -3.27
C PHE A 456 18.92 -9.90 -3.61
N GLY A 457 19.89 -9.91 -4.51
CA GLY A 457 20.49 -11.13 -5.03
C GLY A 457 21.53 -11.77 -4.10
N TRP A 458 22.13 -11.01 -3.19
CA TRP A 458 23.31 -11.43 -2.42
C TRP A 458 23.11 -11.34 -0.90
N ALA A 459 22.01 -11.92 -0.41
CA ALA A 459 21.61 -11.80 0.99
C ALA A 459 22.68 -12.20 2.04
N GLN A 460 23.70 -13.00 1.68
CA GLN A 460 24.77 -13.37 2.62
C GLN A 460 26.08 -12.62 2.35
N SER A 461 26.47 -12.45 1.07
CA SER A 461 27.75 -11.84 0.73
C SER A 461 27.72 -10.32 0.58
N ALA A 462 26.55 -9.75 0.26
CA ALA A 462 26.31 -8.33 0.10
C ALA A 462 24.81 -8.00 0.35
N PRO A 463 24.36 -8.03 1.62
CA PRO A 463 22.94 -7.94 1.98
C PRO A 463 22.28 -6.61 1.57
N ASP A 464 23.06 -5.55 1.42
CA ASP A 464 22.60 -4.20 1.04
C ASP A 464 22.86 -3.90 -0.45
N THR A 465 23.10 -4.96 -1.22
CA THR A 465 23.27 -4.86 -2.67
C THR A 465 22.04 -5.40 -3.40
N VAL A 466 21.47 -4.54 -4.24
CA VAL A 466 20.40 -4.85 -5.18
C VAL A 466 20.87 -4.82 -6.63
N GLU A 467 20.24 -5.65 -7.46
CA GLU A 467 20.27 -5.54 -8.91
C GLU A 467 18.89 -5.11 -9.43
N HIS A 468 18.84 -4.40 -10.55
CA HIS A 468 17.60 -3.82 -11.09
C HIS A 468 17.08 -4.52 -12.35
N PHE A 469 15.77 -4.45 -12.56
CA PHE A 469 15.10 -5.00 -13.74
C PHE A 469 13.85 -4.16 -14.12
N PRO A 470 13.39 -4.22 -15.39
CA PRO A 470 12.22 -3.47 -15.82
C PRO A 470 10.91 -4.17 -15.43
N TYR A 471 9.92 -3.39 -15.02
CA TYR A 471 8.51 -3.71 -15.12
C TYR A 471 7.97 -3.18 -16.46
N GLN A 472 7.27 -4.00 -17.23
CA GLN A 472 6.83 -3.68 -18.59
C GLN A 472 5.80 -2.55 -18.63
N ASP A 473 5.88 -1.73 -19.68
CA ASP A 473 4.83 -0.79 -20.04
C ASP A 473 3.76 -1.46 -20.92
N GLY A 474 2.57 -0.85 -20.99
CA GLY A 474 1.46 -1.37 -21.79
C GLY A 474 0.12 -1.29 -21.08
N LEU A 475 -0.82 -2.13 -21.52
CA LEU A 475 -2.15 -2.18 -20.94
C LEU A 475 -2.12 -3.00 -19.65
N SER A 476 -2.20 -2.34 -18.51
CA SER A 476 -2.43 -2.99 -17.21
C SER A 476 -3.92 -3.19 -17.02
N ILE A 477 -4.32 -4.40 -16.58
CA ILE A 477 -5.72 -4.71 -16.28
C ILE A 477 -5.81 -5.14 -14.82
N THR A 478 -6.53 -4.36 -14.03
CA THR A 478 -6.84 -4.69 -12.63
C THR A 478 -8.24 -5.28 -12.54
N TYR A 479 -8.38 -6.42 -11.86
CA TYR A 479 -9.67 -6.98 -11.50
C TYR A 479 -10.07 -6.47 -10.11
N TRP A 480 -11.10 -5.62 -10.08
CA TRP A 480 -11.70 -5.10 -8.85
C TRP A 480 -12.92 -5.95 -8.46
N ASN A 481 -12.83 -6.60 -7.30
CA ASN A 481 -13.88 -7.47 -6.78
C ASN A 481 -14.30 -7.04 -5.37
N THR A 482 -15.53 -6.54 -5.23
CA THR A 482 -16.01 -5.97 -3.95
C THR A 482 -16.40 -7.03 -2.92
N ALA A 483 -16.36 -8.32 -3.29
CA ALA A 483 -16.46 -9.43 -2.35
C ALA A 483 -15.25 -9.52 -1.41
N GLN A 484 -14.12 -8.91 -1.76
CA GLN A 484 -12.92 -8.86 -0.94
C GLN A 484 -12.68 -7.45 -0.40
N ARG A 485 -12.02 -7.37 0.76
CA ARG A 485 -11.68 -6.10 1.44
C ARG A 485 -10.19 -5.78 1.44
N ASN A 486 -9.35 -6.73 0.97
CA ASN A 486 -7.90 -6.62 0.91
C ASN A 486 -7.34 -7.53 -0.18
N ASN A 487 -6.04 -7.44 -0.43
CA ASN A 487 -5.32 -8.31 -1.36
C ASN A 487 -4.51 -9.42 -0.66
N ASN A 488 -5.02 -9.95 0.47
CA ASN A 488 -4.36 -11.01 1.22
C ASN A 488 -4.52 -12.38 0.54
N THR A 489 -3.93 -12.52 -0.64
CA THR A 489 -3.93 -13.74 -1.46
C THR A 489 -3.40 -14.98 -0.73
N ARG A 490 -2.60 -14.82 0.33
CA ARG A 490 -2.21 -15.92 1.21
C ARG A 490 -3.40 -16.52 1.93
N GLN A 491 -4.37 -15.69 2.33
CA GLN A 491 -5.60 -16.11 2.98
C GLN A 491 -6.66 -16.57 1.96
N HIS A 492 -6.73 -15.90 0.81
CA HIS A 492 -7.69 -16.20 -0.27
C HIS A 492 -7.00 -16.26 -1.65
N PRO A 493 -6.29 -17.36 -1.96
CA PRO A 493 -5.49 -17.45 -3.18
C PRO A 493 -6.31 -17.27 -4.46
N GLY A 494 -5.75 -16.49 -5.40
CA GLY A 494 -6.41 -16.12 -6.65
C GLY A 494 -7.54 -15.10 -6.51
N SER A 495 -7.73 -14.47 -5.35
CA SER A 495 -8.75 -13.45 -5.12
C SER A 495 -8.16 -12.28 -4.34
N GLY A 496 -8.76 -11.10 -4.48
CA GLY A 496 -8.35 -9.89 -3.78
C GLY A 496 -9.31 -8.74 -4.08
N LEU A 497 -9.13 -7.62 -3.37
CA LEU A 497 -9.88 -6.39 -3.60
C LEU A 497 -9.58 -5.84 -4.99
N ALA A 498 -8.31 -5.63 -5.32
CA ALA A 498 -7.86 -5.06 -6.59
C ALA A 498 -6.52 -5.70 -6.98
N LEU A 499 -6.57 -6.75 -7.79
CA LEU A 499 -5.36 -7.48 -8.23
C LEU A 499 -5.10 -7.27 -9.73
N PRO A 500 -3.85 -7.05 -10.14
CA PRO A 500 -3.50 -7.04 -11.55
C PRO A 500 -3.67 -8.45 -12.15
N VAL A 501 -4.08 -8.49 -13.41
CA VAL A 501 -4.12 -9.70 -14.23
C VAL A 501 -2.79 -9.83 -14.94
N ASP A 502 -2.06 -10.91 -14.70
CA ASP A 502 -0.79 -11.19 -15.35
C ASP A 502 -0.99 -11.78 -16.75
N ALA A 503 -0.58 -11.07 -17.80
CA ALA A 503 -0.63 -11.54 -19.18
C ALA A 503 0.16 -12.83 -19.45
N HIS A 504 1.17 -13.14 -18.63
CA HIS A 504 1.97 -14.38 -18.73
C HIS A 504 2.04 -15.09 -17.37
N PRO A 505 0.91 -15.66 -16.91
CA PRO A 505 0.70 -16.07 -15.52
C PRO A 505 1.53 -17.28 -15.06
N GLN A 506 2.33 -17.89 -15.95
CA GLN A 506 3.08 -19.10 -15.63
C GLN A 506 4.19 -18.80 -14.62
N ALA A 507 4.22 -19.57 -13.53
CA ALA A 507 5.16 -19.36 -12.44
C ALA A 507 6.62 -19.46 -12.91
N LEU A 508 7.37 -18.38 -12.69
CA LEU A 508 8.82 -18.34 -12.86
C LEU A 508 9.50 -19.04 -11.68
N VAL A 509 10.56 -19.78 -12.00
CA VAL A 509 11.38 -20.51 -11.03
C VAL A 509 12.85 -20.19 -11.25
N TRP A 510 13.60 -20.11 -10.15
CA TRP A 510 15.06 -20.01 -10.17
C TRP A 510 15.68 -21.29 -10.76
N SER A 511 16.97 -21.23 -11.11
CA SER A 511 17.72 -22.35 -11.68
C SER A 511 17.77 -23.60 -10.79
N ASP A 512 17.46 -23.48 -9.49
CA ASP A 512 17.35 -24.58 -8.53
C ASP A 512 15.91 -25.12 -8.37
N GLY A 513 14.93 -24.57 -9.09
CA GLY A 513 13.53 -24.94 -9.06
C GLY A 513 12.70 -24.25 -7.98
N ALA A 514 13.29 -23.36 -7.16
CA ALA A 514 12.52 -22.57 -6.19
C ALA A 514 11.65 -21.53 -6.90
N LEU A 515 10.46 -21.28 -6.36
CA LEU A 515 9.55 -20.26 -6.87
C LEU A 515 10.17 -18.85 -6.73
N VAL A 516 9.99 -18.03 -7.76
CA VAL A 516 10.38 -16.61 -7.76
C VAL A 516 9.34 -15.78 -7.00
N ARG A 517 9.79 -14.76 -6.26
CA ARG A 517 8.94 -13.83 -5.49
C ARG A 517 7.92 -13.11 -6.40
N ASN A 518 6.73 -12.81 -5.89
CA ASN A 518 5.63 -12.26 -6.72
C ASN A 518 5.92 -10.85 -7.22
N ARG A 519 6.71 -10.06 -6.49
CA ARG A 519 7.25 -8.78 -6.95
C ARG A 519 8.23 -8.87 -8.14
N ILE A 520 8.62 -10.08 -8.55
CA ILE A 520 9.39 -10.31 -9.79
C ILE A 520 8.49 -10.98 -10.83
N GLN A 521 7.56 -11.86 -10.42
CA GLN A 521 6.64 -12.56 -11.34
C GLN A 521 5.87 -11.57 -12.23
N GLY A 522 5.29 -10.52 -11.63
CA GLY A 522 4.46 -9.55 -12.34
C GLY A 522 5.21 -8.53 -13.20
N PHE A 523 6.52 -8.71 -13.46
CA PHE A 523 7.31 -7.76 -14.23
C PHE A 523 6.79 -7.56 -15.65
N ASP A 524 6.03 -8.52 -16.18
CA ASP A 524 5.51 -8.53 -17.55
C ASP A 524 3.99 -8.72 -17.62
N ALA A 525 3.29 -8.33 -16.56
CA ALA A 525 1.84 -8.49 -16.44
C ALA A 525 1.04 -7.73 -17.52
N THR A 526 1.62 -6.72 -18.17
CA THR A 526 0.93 -5.85 -19.13
C THR A 526 0.62 -6.55 -20.46
N PHE A 527 -0.55 -6.22 -21.02
CA PHE A 527 -0.98 -6.65 -22.33
C PHE A 527 -0.49 -5.69 -23.42
N GLY A 528 -0.03 -6.22 -24.55
CA GLY A 528 0.61 -5.43 -25.60
C GLY A 528 0.93 -6.25 -26.86
N LYS A 529 1.40 -5.58 -27.91
CA LYS A 529 1.86 -6.26 -29.14
C LYS A 529 3.37 -6.41 -29.18
N GLU A 530 4.04 -5.58 -28.40
CA GLU A 530 5.47 -5.50 -28.22
C GLU A 530 5.96 -6.72 -27.43
N PRO A 531 7.11 -7.32 -27.79
CA PRO A 531 7.74 -8.34 -26.97
C PRO A 531 8.19 -7.75 -25.62
N THR A 532 8.17 -8.57 -24.58
CA THR A 532 8.67 -8.17 -23.25
C THR A 532 10.19 -7.98 -23.27
N ASP A 533 10.73 -7.14 -22.38
CA ASP A 533 12.16 -7.14 -22.13
C ASP A 533 12.60 -8.46 -21.46
N PRO A 534 13.82 -8.95 -21.75
CA PRO A 534 14.39 -10.06 -21.01
C PRO A 534 14.90 -9.61 -19.63
N ILE A 535 14.88 -10.51 -18.65
CA ILE A 535 15.50 -10.30 -17.34
C ILE A 535 16.49 -11.42 -17.00
N SER A 536 17.53 -11.05 -16.27
CA SER A 536 18.58 -11.93 -15.76
C SER A 536 18.87 -11.52 -14.32
N LEU A 537 18.48 -12.34 -13.35
CA LEU A 537 18.63 -12.06 -11.92
C LEU A 537 19.41 -13.16 -11.20
N HIS A 538 19.93 -12.83 -10.02
CA HIS A 538 20.72 -13.68 -9.15
C HIS A 538 20.05 -13.84 -7.78
N ARG A 539 20.34 -14.96 -7.13
CA ARG A 539 19.95 -15.18 -5.74
C ARG A 539 20.90 -16.13 -5.05
N GLU A 540 21.49 -15.69 -3.94
CA GLU A 540 22.22 -16.52 -3.01
C GLU A 540 21.26 -17.38 -2.18
N ALA A 541 21.35 -18.69 -2.36
CA ALA A 541 20.57 -19.67 -1.62
C ALA A 541 21.41 -20.90 -1.35
N ASN A 542 21.35 -21.43 -0.12
CA ASN A 542 22.03 -22.68 0.27
C ASN A 542 23.54 -22.71 -0.02
N GLY A 543 24.22 -21.57 0.10
CA GLY A 543 25.67 -21.44 -0.15
C GLY A 543 26.06 -21.48 -1.63
N ALA A 544 25.12 -21.26 -2.55
CA ALA A 544 25.35 -21.13 -3.98
C ALA A 544 24.58 -19.93 -4.56
N VAL A 545 25.06 -19.41 -5.68
CA VAL A 545 24.31 -18.43 -6.49
C VAL A 545 23.46 -19.18 -7.50
N THR A 546 22.17 -18.90 -7.48
CA THR A 546 21.17 -19.37 -8.46
C THR A 546 20.78 -18.22 -9.37
N THR A 547 20.33 -18.52 -10.58
CA THR A 547 19.95 -17.49 -11.56
C THR A 547 18.51 -17.65 -12.01
N LEU A 548 17.91 -16.54 -12.43
CA LEU A 548 16.64 -16.49 -13.15
C LEU A 548 16.92 -15.86 -14.51
N GLU A 549 16.65 -16.61 -15.58
CA GLU A 549 16.84 -16.17 -16.95
C GLU A 549 15.49 -16.22 -17.66
N VAL A 550 14.93 -15.06 -17.98
CA VAL A 550 13.66 -14.96 -18.72
C VAL A 550 13.95 -14.25 -20.04
N PRO A 551 13.91 -14.97 -21.19
CA PRO A 551 14.07 -14.32 -22.49
C PRO A 551 12.85 -13.46 -22.82
N ALA A 552 13.01 -12.55 -23.77
CA ALA A 552 11.90 -11.79 -24.33
C ALA A 552 10.76 -12.73 -24.78
N ARG A 553 9.55 -12.49 -24.28
CA ARG A 553 8.34 -13.22 -24.66
C ARG A 553 7.55 -12.43 -25.70
N ALA A 554 6.75 -13.13 -26.49
CA ALA A 554 5.86 -12.47 -27.44
C ALA A 554 4.75 -11.73 -26.68
N GLY A 555 4.46 -10.48 -27.05
CA GLY A 555 3.38 -9.71 -26.43
C GLY A 555 2.01 -10.40 -26.54
N VAL A 556 1.19 -10.23 -25.51
CA VAL A 556 -0.19 -10.73 -25.43
C VAL A 556 -1.14 -9.56 -25.63
N PRO A 557 -1.73 -9.36 -26.82
CA PRO A 557 -2.52 -8.15 -27.10
C PRO A 557 -3.98 -8.26 -26.64
N VAL A 558 -4.37 -9.39 -26.06
CA VAL A 558 -5.77 -9.71 -25.78
C VAL A 558 -5.88 -10.33 -24.40
N PHE A 559 -6.63 -9.65 -23.55
CA PHE A 559 -7.25 -10.23 -22.37
C PHE A 559 -8.57 -10.92 -22.75
N ASP A 560 -8.81 -12.13 -22.26
CA ASP A 560 -10.01 -12.93 -22.49
C ASP A 560 -10.38 -13.72 -21.23
N ASP A 561 -11.43 -13.30 -20.53
CA ASP A 561 -11.83 -13.89 -19.25
C ASP A 561 -12.74 -15.14 -19.39
N THR A 562 -12.92 -15.68 -20.60
CA THR A 562 -13.83 -16.83 -20.84
C THR A 562 -13.51 -18.03 -19.96
N ASP A 563 -12.23 -18.26 -19.68
CA ASP A 563 -11.76 -19.23 -18.69
C ASP A 563 -11.31 -18.50 -17.41
N PRO A 564 -12.03 -18.64 -16.28
CA PRO A 564 -11.65 -18.04 -14.99
C PRO A 564 -10.22 -18.37 -14.54
N GLY A 565 -9.65 -19.49 -14.99
CA GLY A 565 -8.29 -19.91 -14.66
C GLY A 565 -7.21 -19.45 -15.63
N ALA A 566 -7.55 -18.73 -16.71
CA ALA A 566 -6.60 -18.39 -17.78
C ALA A 566 -5.38 -17.60 -17.31
N TYR A 567 -5.53 -16.83 -16.24
CA TYR A 567 -4.53 -15.92 -15.69
C TYR A 567 -4.04 -16.33 -14.30
N TYR A 568 -4.24 -17.60 -13.93
CA TYR A 568 -3.91 -18.13 -12.62
C TYR A 568 -3.09 -19.41 -12.74
N ASP A 569 -1.95 -19.47 -12.06
CA ASP A 569 -1.13 -20.67 -11.98
C ASP A 569 -1.25 -21.31 -10.58
N PRO A 570 -1.80 -22.54 -10.45
CA PRO A 570 -1.84 -23.26 -9.19
C PRO A 570 -0.47 -23.50 -8.54
N ALA A 571 0.63 -23.45 -9.31
CA ALA A 571 2.00 -23.51 -8.77
C ALA A 571 2.42 -22.22 -8.06
N ASN A 572 1.77 -21.10 -8.36
CA ASN A 572 1.93 -19.81 -7.69
C ASN A 572 0.56 -19.16 -7.42
N PRO A 573 -0.18 -19.68 -6.43
CA PRO A 573 -1.58 -19.31 -6.22
C PRO A 573 -1.79 -17.88 -5.68
N GLN A 574 -0.70 -17.16 -5.38
CA GLN A 574 -0.71 -15.77 -4.92
C GLN A 574 -0.28 -14.77 -6.02
N GLY A 575 0.29 -15.26 -7.13
CA GLY A 575 0.96 -14.40 -8.11
C GLY A 575 0.03 -13.57 -9.01
N SER A 576 -1.20 -14.03 -9.23
CA SER A 576 -2.19 -13.39 -10.09
C SER A 576 -3.60 -13.76 -9.60
N VAL A 577 -4.63 -13.56 -10.44
CA VAL A 577 -6.03 -13.57 -10.03
C VAL A 577 -6.90 -14.52 -10.88
N LEU A 578 -7.88 -15.15 -10.24
CA LEU A 578 -8.98 -15.83 -10.90
C LEU A 578 -9.97 -14.79 -11.43
N VAL A 579 -10.15 -14.78 -12.75
CA VAL A 579 -10.96 -13.77 -13.44
C VAL A 579 -12.46 -14.12 -13.41
N ALA A 580 -13.32 -13.15 -13.73
CA ALA A 580 -14.75 -13.20 -13.46
C ALA A 580 -15.53 -14.26 -14.26
N GLY A 581 -15.00 -14.73 -15.40
CA GLY A 581 -15.65 -15.76 -16.20
C GLY A 581 -16.82 -15.25 -17.03
N THR A 582 -16.79 -13.99 -17.46
CA THR A 582 -17.96 -13.33 -18.09
C THR A 582 -17.98 -13.42 -19.62
N GLY A 583 -16.88 -13.86 -20.25
CA GLY A 583 -16.65 -13.79 -21.69
C GLY A 583 -16.21 -12.40 -22.17
N THR A 584 -15.82 -11.52 -21.27
CA THR A 584 -15.25 -10.19 -21.54
C THR A 584 -13.89 -10.31 -22.19
N ARG A 585 -13.71 -9.61 -23.31
CA ARG A 585 -12.44 -9.50 -24.01
C ARG A 585 -11.99 -8.05 -24.11
N ILE A 586 -10.73 -7.77 -23.79
CA ILE A 586 -10.11 -6.44 -23.94
C ILE A 586 -8.87 -6.59 -24.85
N GLU A 587 -8.91 -5.96 -26.03
CA GLU A 587 -7.86 -6.06 -27.05
C GLU A 587 -7.13 -4.74 -27.25
N VAL A 588 -5.81 -4.76 -27.17
CA VAL A 588 -4.93 -3.68 -27.66
C VAL A 588 -4.97 -3.68 -29.18
N VAL A 589 -5.69 -2.72 -29.77
CA VAL A 589 -5.81 -2.58 -31.23
C VAL A 589 -4.62 -1.85 -31.80
N GLN A 590 -4.17 -0.79 -31.13
CA GLN A 590 -3.05 0.04 -31.56
C GLN A 590 -2.46 0.80 -30.38
N SER A 591 -1.14 0.90 -30.33
CA SER A 591 -0.35 1.81 -29.49
C SER A 591 0.40 2.80 -30.41
N ASN A 592 0.88 3.92 -29.87
CA ASN A 592 1.80 4.80 -30.58
C ASN A 592 2.92 5.32 -29.67
N SER A 593 3.95 5.92 -30.27
CA SER A 593 5.13 6.43 -29.54
C SER A 593 4.87 7.66 -28.67
N GLN A 594 3.63 8.17 -28.63
CA GLN A 594 3.22 9.25 -27.73
C GLN A 594 2.48 8.70 -26.49
N GLY A 595 2.49 7.37 -26.30
CA GLY A 595 1.80 6.71 -25.20
C GLY A 595 0.28 6.70 -25.36
N MET A 596 -0.27 6.84 -26.57
CA MET A 596 -1.71 6.68 -26.81
C MET A 596 -2.03 5.25 -27.18
N MET A 597 -3.11 4.72 -26.62
CA MET A 597 -3.58 3.36 -26.89
C MET A 597 -5.05 3.35 -27.33
N THR A 598 -5.38 2.47 -28.27
CA THR A 598 -6.76 2.14 -28.64
C THR A 598 -7.07 0.73 -28.19
N VAL A 599 -8.07 0.60 -27.32
CA VAL A 599 -8.56 -0.68 -26.82
C VAL A 599 -9.95 -0.98 -27.35
N ARG A 600 -10.23 -2.27 -27.59
CA ARG A 600 -11.57 -2.74 -27.96
C ARG A 600 -12.06 -3.68 -26.86
N VAL A 601 -13.20 -3.34 -26.27
CA VAL A 601 -13.93 -4.20 -25.33
C VAL A 601 -15.02 -4.93 -26.12
N GLY A 602 -15.29 -6.19 -25.80
CA GLY A 602 -16.41 -6.90 -26.41
C GLY A 602 -16.63 -8.31 -25.91
#